data_AF-A0A1M6I8Z0-F1
#
_entry.id   AF-A0A1M6I8Z0-F1
#
_cell.length_a   1.000
_cell.length_b   1.000
_cell.length_c   1.000
_cell.angle_alpha   90.00
_cell.angle_beta   90.00
_cell.angle_gamma   90.00
#
_symmetry.space_group_name_H-M   'P 1'
#
loop_
_entity.id
_entity.type
_entity.pdbx_description
1 polymer ?
#
loop_
_entity_poly.entity_id
_entity_poly.type
_entity_poly.pdbx_seq_one_letter_code
_entity_poly.pdbx_strand_id
1 'polypeptide(L)'
;MPANALAADDLGWPRDHLSAAGLAYRAARGEGQDQLTCLARAEAAYLAAGGDVRDASAAVLAMLRYLGWAHGEWLFGPAQDWMDRHRAEVPAHPGPFEPPP
;
A
#
# COMPACT_ATOMS: atom_id res chain seq x y z
N MET A 1 2.65 10.56 27.15
CA MET A 1 2.84 9.70 25.97
C MET A 1 2.36 10.46 24.74
N PRO A 2 3.22 11.08 23.93
CA PRO A 2 2.87 11.35 22.54
C PRO A 2 3.49 10.28 21.63
N ALA A 3 2.63 9.84 20.72
CA ALA A 3 2.77 8.92 19.61
C ALA A 3 4.18 8.72 19.04
N ASN A 4 4.65 7.46 19.11
CA ASN A 4 5.62 6.89 18.19
C ASN A 4 5.02 6.90 16.77
N ALA A 5 5.10 8.05 16.10
CA ALA A 5 5.05 8.14 14.66
C ALA A 5 6.42 7.66 14.13
N LEU A 6 6.60 6.33 14.09
CA LEU A 6 7.77 5.74 13.45
C LEU A 6 7.70 6.13 11.97
N ALA A 7 8.61 7.01 11.55
CA ALA A 7 8.86 7.26 10.15
C ALA A 7 9.23 5.92 9.48
N ALA A 8 8.88 5.74 8.20
CA ALA A 8 9.26 4.53 7.46
C ALA A 8 10.78 4.24 7.52
N ASP A 9 11.59 5.30 7.69
CA ASP A 9 13.04 5.22 7.89
C ASP A 9 13.45 4.54 9.22
N ASP A 10 12.67 4.69 10.31
CA ASP A 10 12.92 4.04 11.60
C ASP A 10 12.50 2.56 11.62
N LEU A 11 11.64 2.15 10.68
CA LEU A 11 11.18 0.76 10.55
C LEU A 11 12.12 -0.09 9.68
N GLY A 12 13.11 0.53 9.03
CA GLY A 12 14.13 -0.15 8.23
C GLY A 12 13.59 -0.85 6.99
N TRP A 13 12.38 -0.52 6.53
CA TRP A 13 11.78 -1.15 5.36
C TRP A 13 12.22 -0.46 4.07
N PRO A 14 12.72 -1.23 3.09
CA PRO A 14 12.97 -0.68 1.76
C PRO A 14 11.71 -0.06 1.16
N ARG A 15 11.85 1.11 0.55
CA ARG A 15 10.75 1.82 -0.13
C ARG A 15 10.06 0.95 -1.17
N ASP A 16 10.81 0.08 -1.85
CA ASP A 16 10.30 -0.83 -2.87
C ASP A 16 9.36 -1.88 -2.26
N HIS A 17 9.66 -2.39 -1.06
CA HIS A 17 8.80 -3.34 -0.36
C HIS A 17 7.49 -2.69 0.08
N LEU A 18 7.57 -1.47 0.64
CA LEU A 18 6.42 -0.69 1.06
C LEU A 18 5.52 -0.36 -0.14
N SER A 19 6.13 0.05 -1.26
CA SER A 19 5.42 0.40 -2.49
C SER A 19 4.76 -0.82 -3.12
N ALA A 20 5.47 -1.96 -3.20
CA ALA A 20 4.95 -3.20 -3.76
C ALA A 20 3.72 -3.70 -2.99
N ALA A 21 3.83 -3.78 -1.65
CA ALA A 21 2.73 -4.23 -0.80
C ALA A 21 1.52 -3.28 -0.88
N GLY A 22 1.75 -1.98 -0.79
CA GLY A 22 0.70 -0.96 -0.85
C GLY A 22 -0.04 -0.93 -2.19
N LEU A 23 0.69 -0.96 -3.31
CA LEU A 23 0.09 -0.96 -4.65
C LEU A 23 -0.71 -2.24 -4.93
N ALA A 24 -0.18 -3.40 -4.53
CA ALA A 24 -0.88 -4.67 -4.72
C ALA A 24 -2.15 -4.78 -3.86
N TYR A 25 -2.09 -4.34 -2.60
CA TYR A 25 -3.26 -4.26 -1.74
C TYR A 25 -4.33 -3.35 -2.34
N ARG A 26 -3.91 -2.16 -2.80
CA ARG A 26 -4.79 -1.18 -3.44
C ARG A 26 -5.45 -1.72 -4.70
N ALA A 27 -4.66 -2.33 -5.59
CA ALA A 27 -5.18 -2.92 -6.82
C ALA A 27 -6.22 -4.01 -6.55
N ALA A 28 -5.97 -4.87 -5.56
CA ALA A 28 -6.91 -5.91 -5.15
C ALA A 28 -8.22 -5.33 -4.57
N ARG A 29 -8.13 -4.27 -3.76
CA ARG A 29 -9.31 -3.58 -3.22
C ARG A 29 -10.13 -2.92 -4.32
N GLY A 30 -9.50 -2.25 -5.28
CA GLY A 30 -10.18 -1.66 -6.44
C GLY A 30 -10.79 -2.68 -7.40
N GLU A 31 -10.45 -3.97 -7.28
CA GLU A 31 -11.11 -5.09 -7.95
C GLU A 31 -12.30 -5.65 -7.15
N GLY A 32 -12.63 -5.08 -5.99
CA GLY A 32 -13.71 -5.55 -5.12
C GLY A 32 -13.40 -6.84 -4.37
N GLN A 33 -12.12 -7.21 -4.25
CA GLN A 33 -11.72 -8.43 -3.53
C GLN A 33 -11.95 -8.30 -2.03
N ASP A 34 -12.18 -9.44 -1.38
CA ASP A 34 -12.27 -9.49 0.08
C ASP A 34 -10.91 -9.15 0.73
N GLN A 35 -10.96 -8.81 2.01
CA GLN A 35 -9.79 -8.33 2.76
C GLN A 35 -8.65 -9.36 2.83
N LEU A 36 -8.97 -10.66 2.95
CA LEU A 36 -7.95 -11.71 3.02
C LEU A 36 -7.26 -11.87 1.65
N THR A 37 -8.01 -11.82 0.56
CA THR A 37 -7.46 -11.86 -0.80
C THR A 37 -6.58 -10.64 -1.09
N CYS A 38 -6.96 -9.46 -0.61
CA CYS A 38 -6.15 -8.25 -0.74
C CYS A 38 -4.81 -8.38 0.01
N LEU A 39 -4.85 -8.91 1.24
CA LEU A 39 -3.65 -9.15 2.04
C LEU A 39 -2.73 -10.20 1.38
N ALA A 40 -3.30 -11.29 0.86
CA ALA A 40 -2.53 -12.34 0.18
C ALA A 40 -1.81 -11.80 -1.06
N ARG A 41 -2.45 -10.92 -1.83
CA ARG A 41 -1.80 -10.25 -2.99
C ARG A 41 -0.71 -9.28 -2.57
N ALA A 42 -0.94 -8.53 -1.50
CA ALA A 42 0.07 -7.62 -0.94
C ALA A 42 1.30 -8.38 -0.44
N GLU A 43 1.09 -9.54 0.18
CA GLU A 43 2.15 -10.43 0.62
C GLU A 43 2.93 -11.03 -0.55
N ALA A 44 2.24 -11.52 -1.58
CA ALA A 44 2.89 -12.01 -2.79
C ALA A 44 3.76 -10.92 -3.46
N ALA A 45 3.29 -9.67 -3.49
CA ALA A 45 4.05 -8.54 -4.03
C ALA A 45 5.26 -8.17 -3.15
N TYR A 46 5.10 -8.19 -1.83
CA TYR A 46 6.20 -8.00 -0.88
C TYR A 46 7.30 -9.04 -1.08
N LEU A 47 6.94 -10.31 -1.22
CA LEU A 47 7.88 -11.41 -1.47
C LEU A 47 8.55 -11.29 -2.83
N ALA A 48 7.80 -10.93 -3.88
CA ALA A 48 8.35 -10.69 -5.21
C ALA A 48 9.35 -9.53 -5.25
N ALA A 49 9.19 -8.55 -4.35
CA ALA A 49 10.11 -7.43 -4.20
C ALA A 49 11.39 -7.78 -3.40
N GLY A 50 11.51 -9.01 -2.89
CA GLY A 50 12.67 -9.45 -2.08
C GLY A 50 12.45 -9.37 -0.57
N GLY A 51 11.19 -9.26 -0.13
CA GLY A 51 10.83 -9.31 1.29
C GLY A 51 11.16 -10.65 1.97
N ASP A 52 11.36 -10.62 3.30
CA ASP A 52 11.66 -11.82 4.10
C ASP A 52 10.39 -12.68 4.24
N VAL A 53 10.49 -13.95 3.84
CA VAL A 53 9.41 -14.94 3.91
C VAL A 53 8.98 -15.23 5.34
N ARG A 54 9.89 -15.18 6.31
CA ARG A 54 9.62 -15.66 7.69
C ARG A 54 8.56 -14.83 8.42
N ASP A 55 8.45 -13.55 8.07
CA ASP A 55 7.53 -12.61 8.72
C ASP A 55 6.69 -11.81 7.72
N ALA A 56 6.50 -12.34 6.50
CA ALA A 56 5.90 -11.61 5.38
C ALA A 56 4.52 -11.02 5.71
N SER A 57 3.61 -11.81 6.27
CA SER A 57 2.27 -11.33 6.64
C SER A 57 2.32 -10.23 7.72
N ALA A 58 3.20 -10.38 8.72
CA ALA A 58 3.35 -9.39 9.79
C ALA A 58 3.96 -8.08 9.28
N ALA A 59 4.97 -8.18 8.42
CA ALA A 59 5.60 -7.05 7.75
C ALA A 59 4.58 -6.29 6.88
N VAL A 60 3.83 -6.99 6.04
CA VAL A 60 2.78 -6.41 5.17
C VAL A 60 1.71 -5.71 5.99
N LEU A 61 1.22 -6.33 7.07
CA LEU A 61 0.23 -5.69 7.95
C LEU A 61 0.78 -4.41 8.59
N ALA A 62 2.04 -4.43 9.03
CA ALA A 62 2.68 -3.27 9.63
C ALA A 62 2.90 -2.15 8.60
N MET A 63 3.29 -2.50 7.36
CA MET A 63 3.40 -1.56 6.23
C MET A 63 2.04 -0.96 5.85
N LEU A 64 0.99 -1.76 5.74
CA LEU A 64 -0.36 -1.28 5.41
C LEU A 64 -0.92 -0.41 6.52
N ARG A 65 -0.64 -0.72 7.79
CA ARG A 65 -0.99 0.15 8.92
C ARG A 65 -0.26 1.50 8.85
N TYR A 66 1.03 1.48 8.54
CA TYR A 66 1.80 2.70 8.33
C TYR A 66 1.25 3.53 7.16
N LEU A 67 0.98 2.88 6.03
CA LEU A 67 0.39 3.51 4.84
C LEU A 67 -1.01 4.07 5.12
N GLY A 68 -1.84 3.37 5.88
CA GLY A 68 -3.14 3.88 6.32
C GLY A 68 -3.05 5.08 7.26
N TRP A 69 -2.00 5.15 8.08
CA TRP A 69 -1.75 6.31 8.92
C TRP A 69 -1.21 7.51 8.11
N ALA A 70 -0.23 7.27 7.23
CA ALA A 70 0.43 8.31 6.45
C ALA A 70 -0.40 8.82 5.25
N HIS A 71 -1.19 7.94 4.65
CA HIS A 71 -1.89 8.17 3.38
C HIS A 71 -3.31 7.57 3.38
N GLY A 72 -3.98 7.54 4.54
CA GLY A 72 -5.26 6.85 4.75
C GLY A 72 -6.35 7.18 3.72
N GLU A 73 -6.53 8.45 3.38
CA GLU A 73 -7.53 8.89 2.38
C GLU A 73 -7.23 8.39 0.96
N TRP A 74 -5.96 8.17 0.65
CA TRP A 74 -5.51 7.68 -0.65
C TRP A 74 -5.60 6.16 -0.78
N LEU A 75 -5.39 5.42 0.31
CA LEU A 75 -5.54 3.96 0.31
C LEU A 75 -6.98 3.48 0.57
N PHE A 76 -7.73 4.21 1.39
CA PHE A 76 -9.00 3.74 1.97
C PHE A 76 -10.16 4.73 1.84
N GLY A 77 -9.90 5.94 1.33
CA GLY A 77 -10.86 7.04 1.33
C GLY A 77 -11.36 7.47 -0.06
N PRO A 78 -11.95 8.67 -0.17
CA PRO A 78 -12.63 9.16 -1.37
C PRO A 78 -11.74 9.28 -2.61
N ALA A 79 -10.41 9.44 -2.41
CA ALA A 79 -9.45 9.46 -3.50
C ALA A 79 -9.33 8.07 -4.17
N GLN A 80 -9.44 7.00 -3.38
CA GLN A 80 -9.52 5.64 -3.90
C GLN A 80 -10.83 5.44 -4.67
N ASP A 81 -11.97 5.84 -4.10
CA ASP A 81 -13.28 5.74 -4.77
C ASP A 81 -13.35 6.56 -6.06
N TRP A 82 -12.66 7.71 -6.11
CA TRP A 82 -12.53 8.51 -7.32
C TRP A 82 -11.68 7.80 -8.37
N MET A 83 -10.51 7.26 -7.99
CA MET A 83 -9.65 6.52 -8.92
C MET A 83 -10.32 5.24 -9.42
N ASP A 84 -11.07 4.52 -8.58
CA ASP A 84 -11.79 3.31 -9.01
C ASP A 84 -12.87 3.65 -10.04
N ARG A 85 -13.57 4.79 -9.87
CA ARG A 85 -14.55 5.28 -10.85
C ARG A 85 -13.92 5.72 -12.18
N HIS A 86 -12.70 6.28 -12.14
CA HIS A 86 -12.05 6.85 -13.32
C HIS A 86 -10.88 5.98 -13.85
N ARG A 87 -10.77 4.73 -13.40
CA ARG A 87 -9.67 3.80 -13.73
C ARG A 87 -9.49 3.56 -15.23
N ALA A 88 -10.56 3.69 -16.02
CA ALA A 88 -10.53 3.56 -17.48
C ALA A 88 -10.02 4.82 -18.20
N GLU A 89 -10.01 5.97 -17.53
CA GLU A 89 -9.66 7.28 -18.09
C GLU A 89 -8.24 7.71 -17.72
N VAL A 90 -7.64 7.08 -16.71
CA VAL A 90 -6.25 7.32 -16.31
C VAL A 90 -5.33 6.43 -17.18
N PRO A 91 -4.50 7.00 -18.06
CA PRO A 91 -3.53 6.22 -18.83
C PRO A 91 -2.60 5.45 -17.87
N ALA A 92 -2.26 4.21 -18.24
CA ALA A 92 -1.56 3.21 -17.41
C ALA A 92 -0.08 3.55 -17.06
N HIS A 93 0.30 4.83 -17.08
CA HIS A 93 1.62 5.30 -16.68
C HIS A 93 1.50 6.31 -15.55
N PRO A 94 1.72 5.87 -14.30
CA PRO A 94 2.05 6.81 -13.26
C PRO A 94 3.51 7.21 -13.46
N GLY A 95 3.74 8.43 -13.95
CA GLY A 95 4.94 9.16 -13.59
C GLY A 95 5.04 9.27 -12.05
N PRO A 96 6.22 9.57 -11.50
CA PRO A 96 6.43 9.66 -10.05
C PRO A 96 5.36 10.57 -9.43
N PHE A 97 4.63 10.02 -8.46
CA PHE A 97 3.50 10.64 -7.81
C PHE A 97 3.99 11.86 -7.00
N GLU A 98 3.84 13.06 -7.54
CA GLU A 98 3.95 14.29 -6.76
C GLU A 98 2.64 14.52 -5.99
N PRO A 99 2.67 14.65 -4.65
CA PRO A 99 1.50 15.02 -3.88
C PRO A 99 1.06 16.46 -4.22
N PRO A 100 -0.24 16.80 -4.12
CA PRO A 100 -0.73 18.16 -4.36
C PRO A 100 -0.20 19.14 -3.29
N PRO A 101 -0.14 20.46 -3.60
CA PRO A 101 0.41 21.49 -2.71
C PRO A 101 -0.40 21.68 -1.42
#